data_AF-A0A950HD21-F1
#
_entry.id   AF-A0A950HD21-F1
#
_cell.length_a   1.000
_cell.length_b   1.000
_cell.length_c   1.000
_cell.angle_alpha   90.00
_cell.angle_beta   90.00
_cell.angle_gamma   90.00
#
_symmetry.space_group_name_H-M   'P 1'
#
loop_
_entity.id
_entity.type
_entity.pdbx_description
1 polymer ?
#
loop_
_entity_poly.entity_id
_entity_poly.type
_entity_poly.pdbx_seq_one_letter_code
_entity_poly.pdbx_strand_id
1 'polypeptide(L)'
;MPNCPDSLRPRLLSALGLASRYAGWCSVDLNDIDSAEYFYEDARALAHEAGNIALGAIVLGGMSRMAVWHGKPRVGIDHAVAARQWADRTGDMRLRAWTAAAGVARAYAADGRRDACLAALDTAETELGRASEQVPSYYSINYYDGIHTSFCGECHLRLRDAERAADYAQRSLVTLDRSYTRHVALTTVNLARAYAQSDEVDEAARLLGDAAEIAAGNSSARLVTALRRGRADLRPWADTATVRTLDDRLASCGVV
;
A
#
# COMPACT_ATOMS: atom_id res chain seq x y z
N MET A 1 5.04 -32.64 7.90
CA MET A 1 3.96 -33.17 7.02
C MET A 1 4.33 -34.58 6.56
N PRO A 2 4.01 -35.63 7.34
CA PRO A 2 4.54 -36.98 7.10
C PRO A 2 3.94 -37.72 5.89
N ASN A 3 2.75 -37.29 5.41
CA ASN A 3 1.96 -38.05 4.42
C ASN A 3 1.75 -37.32 3.08
N CYS A 4 2.46 -36.22 2.81
CA CYS A 4 2.32 -35.49 1.53
C CYS A 4 3.26 -36.11 0.49
N PRO A 5 2.77 -36.54 -0.69
CA PRO A 5 3.64 -36.99 -1.77
C PRO A 5 4.64 -35.89 -2.16
N ASP A 6 5.89 -36.26 -2.41
CA ASP A 6 6.97 -35.30 -2.73
C ASP A 6 6.63 -34.39 -3.92
N SER A 7 5.91 -34.93 -4.92
CA SER A 7 5.46 -34.18 -6.09
C SER A 7 4.44 -33.08 -5.78
N LEU A 8 3.69 -33.21 -4.68
CA LEU A 8 2.69 -32.23 -4.24
C LEU A 8 3.25 -31.26 -3.20
N ARG A 9 4.37 -31.60 -2.57
CA ARG A 9 4.97 -30.84 -1.47
C ARG A 9 5.23 -29.36 -1.83
N PRO A 10 5.84 -29.00 -2.98
CA PRO A 10 6.04 -27.60 -3.33
C PRO A 10 4.74 -26.80 -3.51
N ARG A 11 3.71 -27.44 -4.06
CA ARG A 11 2.39 -26.81 -4.27
C ARG A 11 1.68 -26.58 -2.94
N LEU A 12 1.74 -27.56 -2.03
CA LEU A 12 1.15 -27.44 -0.69
C LEU A 12 1.86 -26.35 0.12
N LEU A 13 3.19 -26.34 0.13
CA LEU A 13 3.98 -25.30 0.80
C LEU A 13 3.68 -23.90 0.23
N SER A 14 3.53 -23.78 -1.10
CA SER A 14 3.13 -22.53 -1.73
C SER A 14 1.73 -22.07 -1.31
N ALA A 15 0.77 -22.99 -1.17
CA ALA A 15 -0.58 -22.67 -0.71
C ALA A 15 -0.59 -22.24 0.76
N LEU A 16 0.17 -22.93 1.62
CA LEU A 16 0.36 -22.51 3.02
C LEU A 16 1.03 -21.13 3.08
N GLY A 17 2.09 -20.92 2.30
CA GLY A 17 2.79 -19.63 2.28
C GLY A 17 1.90 -18.48 1.81
N LEU A 18 0.99 -18.73 0.87
CA LEU A 18 -0.05 -17.76 0.48
C LEU A 18 -1.02 -17.45 1.63
N ALA A 19 -1.47 -18.48 2.36
CA ALA A 19 -2.34 -18.31 3.52
C ALA A 19 -1.65 -17.53 4.64
N SER A 20 -0.40 -17.90 4.99
CA SER A 20 0.43 -17.16 5.97
C SER A 20 0.64 -15.71 5.52
N ARG A 21 0.94 -15.48 4.24
CA ARG A 21 1.08 -14.12 3.69
C ARG A 21 -0.21 -13.30 3.82
N TYR A 22 -1.37 -13.93 3.63
CA TYR A 22 -2.66 -13.28 3.80
C TYR A 22 -2.95 -12.96 5.28
N ALA A 23 -2.64 -13.90 6.19
CA ALA A 23 -2.72 -13.68 7.62
C ALA A 23 -1.84 -12.51 8.06
N GLY A 24 -0.58 -12.45 7.61
CA GLY A 24 0.33 -11.34 7.89
C GLY A 24 -0.22 -9.99 7.40
N TRP A 25 -0.81 -9.96 6.21
CA TRP A 25 -1.46 -8.75 5.71
C TRP A 25 -2.66 -8.30 6.56
N CYS A 26 -3.53 -9.22 6.97
CA CYS A 26 -4.63 -8.94 7.88
C CYS A 26 -4.13 -8.43 9.25
N SER A 27 -3.06 -9.01 9.79
CA SER A 27 -2.44 -8.56 11.03
C SER A 27 -1.94 -7.12 10.93
N VAL A 28 -1.32 -6.72 9.80
CA VAL A 28 -0.96 -5.31 9.56
C VAL A 28 -2.20 -4.41 9.55
N ASP A 29 -3.31 -4.85 8.93
CA ASP A 29 -4.55 -4.07 8.91
C ASP A 29 -5.17 -3.90 10.30
N LEU A 30 -4.98 -4.87 11.19
CA LEU A 30 -5.38 -4.83 12.61
C LEU A 30 -4.37 -4.12 13.51
N ASN A 31 -3.22 -3.70 12.96
CA ASN A 31 -2.08 -3.15 13.71
C ASN A 31 -1.51 -4.11 14.77
N ASP A 32 -1.62 -5.43 14.54
CA ASP A 32 -0.96 -6.49 15.32
C ASP A 32 0.37 -6.83 14.64
N ILE A 33 1.44 -6.20 15.13
CA ILE A 33 2.73 -6.18 14.43
C ILE A 33 3.52 -7.45 14.68
N ASP A 34 3.40 -8.01 15.89
CA ASP A 34 4.06 -9.25 16.26
C ASP A 34 3.51 -10.41 15.40
N SER A 35 2.18 -10.50 15.26
CA SER A 35 1.58 -11.48 14.37
C SER A 35 1.93 -11.22 12.90
N ALA A 36 1.97 -9.96 12.46
CA ALA A 36 2.32 -9.62 11.09
C ALA A 36 3.76 -10.05 10.75
N GLU A 37 4.72 -9.76 11.61
CA GLU A 37 6.12 -10.17 11.46
C GLU A 37 6.23 -11.70 11.44
N TYR A 38 5.58 -12.39 12.38
CA TYR A 38 5.54 -13.86 12.41
C TYR A 38 5.01 -14.46 11.11
N PHE A 39 3.84 -14.04 10.65
CA PHE A 39 3.18 -14.63 9.49
C PHE A 39 3.90 -14.29 8.18
N TYR A 40 4.50 -13.10 8.05
CA TYR A 40 5.32 -12.78 6.89
C TYR A 40 6.61 -13.58 6.85
N GLU A 41 7.28 -13.80 7.99
CA GLU A 41 8.48 -14.64 8.07
C GLU A 41 8.17 -16.12 7.79
N ASP A 42 7.06 -16.63 8.31
CA ASP A 42 6.56 -17.99 8.01
C ASP A 42 6.28 -18.14 6.50
N ALA A 43 5.56 -17.18 5.91
CA ALA A 43 5.31 -17.17 4.47
C ALA A 43 6.61 -17.12 3.64
N ARG A 44 7.61 -16.37 4.10
CA ARG A 44 8.92 -16.26 3.45
C ARG A 44 9.64 -17.61 3.49
N ALA A 45 9.70 -18.25 4.66
CA ALA A 45 10.31 -19.56 4.84
C ALA A 45 9.63 -20.62 3.95
N LEU A 46 8.30 -20.66 3.94
CA LEU A 46 7.51 -21.57 3.10
C LEU A 46 7.76 -21.34 1.60
N ALA A 47 7.86 -20.08 1.16
CA ALA A 47 8.18 -19.75 -0.22
C ALA A 47 9.57 -20.25 -0.63
N HIS A 48 10.56 -20.10 0.25
CA HIS A 48 11.92 -20.61 0.03
C HIS A 48 11.93 -22.15 -0.04
N GLU A 49 11.28 -22.83 0.90
CA GLU A 49 11.21 -24.29 0.92
C GLU A 49 10.48 -24.85 -0.30
N ALA A 50 9.46 -24.14 -0.79
CA ALA A 50 8.73 -24.49 -2.01
C ALA A 50 9.52 -24.19 -3.30
N GLY A 51 10.63 -23.44 -3.24
CA GLY A 51 11.31 -22.92 -4.43
C GLY A 51 10.47 -21.91 -5.23
N ASN A 52 9.49 -21.28 -4.58
CA ASN A 52 8.50 -20.44 -5.24
C ASN A 52 8.93 -18.97 -5.26
N ILE A 53 9.56 -18.58 -6.37
CA ILE A 53 10.16 -17.25 -6.54
C ILE A 53 9.10 -16.14 -6.52
N ALA A 54 7.96 -16.36 -7.18
CA ALA A 54 6.89 -15.36 -7.26
C ALA A 54 6.28 -15.07 -5.88
N LEU A 55 6.03 -16.13 -5.08
CA LEU A 55 5.56 -15.98 -3.72
C LEU A 55 6.58 -15.24 -2.84
N GLY A 56 7.87 -15.59 -2.96
CA GLY A 56 8.94 -14.89 -2.24
C GLY A 56 8.96 -13.39 -2.52
N ALA A 57 8.86 -12.99 -3.79
CA ALA A 57 8.78 -11.58 -4.19
C ALA A 57 7.56 -10.86 -3.58
N ILE A 58 6.39 -11.52 -3.56
CA ILE A 58 5.15 -10.96 -3.00
C ILE A 58 5.24 -10.77 -1.49
N VAL A 59 5.80 -11.76 -0.78
CA VAL A 59 6.00 -11.70 0.66
C VAL A 59 6.94 -10.54 1.01
N LEU A 60 8.08 -10.45 0.33
CA LEU A 60 9.05 -9.35 0.54
C LEU A 60 8.46 -7.98 0.23
N GLY A 61 7.65 -7.84 -0.84
CA GLY A 61 6.94 -6.59 -1.12
C GLY A 61 5.93 -6.23 -0.02
N GLY A 62 5.28 -7.24 0.58
CA GLY A 62 4.41 -7.07 1.75
C GLY A 62 5.18 -6.56 2.98
N MET A 63 6.31 -7.19 3.29
CA MET A 63 7.21 -6.80 4.39
C MET A 63 7.75 -5.38 4.20
N SER A 64 8.14 -5.01 2.97
CA SER A 64 8.55 -3.64 2.63
C SER A 64 7.46 -2.63 3.01
N ARG A 65 6.23 -2.87 2.56
CA ARG A 65 5.10 -1.98 2.83
C ARG A 65 4.76 -1.89 4.31
N MET A 66 4.85 -3.00 5.04
CA MET A 66 4.71 -3.04 6.49
C MET A 66 5.77 -2.16 7.16
N ALA A 67 7.05 -2.35 6.83
CA ALA A 67 8.15 -1.57 7.40
C ALA A 67 7.98 -0.05 7.14
N VAL A 68 7.62 0.34 5.91
CA VAL A 68 7.34 1.74 5.56
C VAL A 68 6.16 2.30 6.37
N TRP A 69 5.11 1.51 6.58
CA TRP A 69 3.94 1.92 7.35
C TRP A 69 4.28 2.22 8.82
N HIS A 70 5.18 1.41 9.39
CA HIS A 70 5.69 1.54 10.76
C HIS A 70 6.87 2.52 10.92
N GLY A 71 7.16 3.33 9.91
CA GLY A 71 8.21 4.34 10.02
C GLY A 71 9.62 3.77 9.99
N LYS A 72 9.81 2.56 9.45
CA LYS A 72 11.11 1.92 9.21
C LYS A 72 11.44 1.90 7.70
N PRO A 73 11.56 3.05 7.01
CA PRO A 73 11.68 3.09 5.55
C PRO A 73 12.94 2.39 5.03
N ARG A 74 14.06 2.46 5.74
CA ARG A 74 15.31 1.78 5.34
C ARG A 74 15.19 0.25 5.34
N VAL A 75 14.54 -0.32 6.36
CA VAL A 75 14.18 -1.76 6.38
C VAL A 75 13.22 -2.08 5.23
N GLY A 76 12.30 -1.14 4.93
CA GLY A 76 11.43 -1.23 3.77
C GLY A 76 12.22 -1.34 2.45
N ILE A 77 13.25 -0.50 2.27
CA ILE A 77 14.13 -0.53 1.09
C ILE A 77 14.81 -1.90 0.97
N ASP A 78 15.35 -2.45 2.06
CA ASP A 78 16.03 -3.75 2.05
C ASP A 78 15.10 -4.86 1.51
N HIS A 79 13.86 -4.92 2.02
CA HIS A 79 12.86 -5.85 1.53
C HIS A 79 12.41 -5.54 0.09
N ALA A 80 12.28 -4.27 -0.29
CA ALA A 80 11.84 -3.87 -1.62
C ALA A 80 12.86 -4.24 -2.72
N VAL A 81 14.15 -4.04 -2.45
CA VAL A 81 15.24 -4.42 -3.35
C VAL A 81 15.25 -5.93 -3.55
N ALA A 82 15.13 -6.69 -2.45
CA ALA A 82 15.02 -8.14 -2.54
C ALA A 82 13.75 -8.57 -3.32
N ALA A 83 12.59 -7.97 -3.03
CA ALA A 83 11.35 -8.27 -3.74
C ALA A 83 11.49 -8.08 -5.26
N ARG A 84 12.11 -6.96 -5.68
CA ARG A 84 12.33 -6.66 -7.10
C ARG A 84 13.27 -7.67 -7.76
N GLN A 85 14.39 -8.00 -7.12
CA GLN A 85 15.33 -9.01 -7.64
C GLN A 85 14.67 -10.38 -7.84
N TRP A 86 13.77 -10.77 -6.95
CA TRP A 86 13.02 -12.01 -7.08
C TRP A 86 11.96 -11.92 -8.19
N ALA A 87 11.23 -10.81 -8.27
CA ALA A 87 10.25 -10.57 -9.34
C ALA A 87 10.89 -10.58 -10.74
N ASP A 88 12.09 -10.02 -10.89
CA ASP A 88 12.83 -9.99 -12.16
C ASP A 88 13.23 -11.38 -12.67
N ARG A 89 13.28 -12.38 -11.77
CA ARG A 89 13.51 -13.80 -12.13
C ARG A 89 12.23 -14.53 -12.54
N THR A 90 11.07 -13.87 -12.44
CA THR A 90 9.79 -14.42 -12.88
C THR A 90 9.42 -13.88 -14.27
N GLY A 91 8.55 -14.58 -15.00
CA GLY A 91 7.94 -14.05 -16.22
C GLY A 91 6.76 -13.11 -16.00
N ASP A 92 6.44 -12.76 -14.74
CA ASP A 92 5.24 -12.01 -14.37
C ASP A 92 5.52 -10.50 -14.36
N MET A 93 5.13 -9.81 -15.44
CA MET A 93 5.34 -8.37 -15.58
C MET A 93 4.51 -7.57 -14.58
N ARG A 94 3.32 -8.05 -14.20
CA ARG A 94 2.47 -7.38 -13.22
C ARG A 94 3.10 -7.41 -11.83
N LEU A 95 3.75 -8.52 -11.47
CA LEU A 95 4.52 -8.66 -10.24
C LEU A 95 5.75 -7.74 -10.23
N ARG A 96 6.48 -7.63 -11.35
CA ARG A 96 7.61 -6.68 -11.48
C ARG A 96 7.14 -5.24 -11.33
N ALA A 97 6.03 -4.89 -11.97
CA ALA A 97 5.42 -3.57 -11.87
C ALA A 97 4.99 -3.26 -10.43
N TRP A 98 4.31 -4.22 -9.78
CA TRP A 98 3.88 -4.06 -8.40
C TRP A 98 5.04 -3.93 -7.42
N THR A 99 6.09 -4.75 -7.53
CA THR A 99 7.26 -4.66 -6.63
C THR A 99 8.01 -3.33 -6.80
N ALA A 100 8.09 -2.81 -8.02
CA ALA A 100 8.66 -1.48 -8.29
C ALA A 100 7.85 -0.35 -7.63
N ALA A 101 6.53 -0.30 -7.81
CA ALA A 101 5.72 0.78 -7.23
C ALA A 101 5.42 0.57 -5.73
N ALA A 102 4.87 -0.60 -5.37
CA ALA A 102 4.38 -0.89 -4.03
C ALA A 102 5.50 -1.03 -2.99
N GLY A 103 6.66 -1.53 -3.43
CA GLY A 103 7.87 -1.69 -2.61
C GLY A 103 8.82 -0.52 -2.80
N VAL A 104 9.54 -0.53 -3.94
CA VAL A 104 10.73 0.29 -4.15
C VAL A 104 10.41 1.79 -4.13
N ALA A 105 9.49 2.26 -4.98
CA ALA A 105 9.15 3.67 -5.09
C ALA A 105 8.65 4.24 -3.75
N ARG A 106 7.69 3.58 -3.11
CA ARG A 106 7.12 4.02 -1.83
C ARG A 106 8.14 4.01 -0.69
N ALA A 107 9.05 3.04 -0.66
CA ALA A 107 10.12 3.01 0.34
C ALA A 107 11.13 4.15 0.13
N TYR A 108 11.52 4.43 -1.12
CA TYR A 108 12.35 5.59 -1.45
C TYR A 108 11.67 6.92 -1.18
N ALA A 109 10.38 7.07 -1.49
CA ALA A 109 9.62 8.26 -1.15
C ALA A 109 9.58 8.49 0.37
N ALA A 110 9.41 7.41 1.14
CA ALA A 110 9.40 7.46 2.61
C ALA A 110 10.78 7.80 3.22
N ASP A 111 11.87 7.47 2.53
CA ASP A 111 13.25 7.82 2.91
C ASP A 111 13.72 9.17 2.32
N GLY A 112 12.86 9.88 1.57
CA GLY A 112 13.18 11.17 0.95
C GLY A 112 14.03 11.10 -0.32
N ARG A 113 14.22 9.92 -0.92
CA ARG A 113 15.02 9.73 -2.14
C ARG A 113 14.18 9.98 -3.39
N ARG A 114 14.00 11.27 -3.74
CA ARG A 114 13.16 11.71 -4.86
C ARG A 114 13.50 11.01 -6.18
N ASP A 115 14.73 11.13 -6.67
CA ASP A 115 15.07 10.62 -8.01
C ASP A 115 14.94 9.11 -8.12
N ALA A 116 15.35 8.38 -7.07
CA ALA A 116 15.21 6.93 -7.01
C ALA A 116 13.74 6.49 -6.94
N CYS A 117 12.88 7.26 -6.26
CA CYS A 117 11.45 7.03 -6.25
C CYS A 117 10.85 7.20 -7.65
N LEU A 118 11.15 8.31 -8.34
CA LEU A 118 10.59 8.61 -9.66
C LEU A 118 11.02 7.56 -10.69
N ALA A 119 12.31 7.19 -10.72
CA ALA A 119 12.79 6.13 -11.60
C ALA A 119 12.10 4.77 -11.35
N ALA A 120 11.77 4.47 -10.10
CA ALA A 120 11.02 3.26 -9.75
C ALA A 120 9.55 3.32 -10.19
N LEU A 121 8.92 4.51 -10.18
CA LEU A 121 7.58 4.71 -10.73
C LEU A 121 7.57 4.53 -12.25
N ASP A 122 8.53 5.11 -12.98
CA ASP A 122 8.66 4.95 -14.44
C ASP A 122 8.84 3.48 -14.84
N THR A 123 9.65 2.75 -14.06
CA THR A 123 9.82 1.31 -14.22
C THR A 123 8.50 0.58 -14.01
N ALA A 124 7.75 0.93 -12.97
CA ALA A 124 6.48 0.29 -12.68
C ALA A 124 5.42 0.54 -13.77
N GLU A 125 5.36 1.77 -14.30
CA GLU A 125 4.47 2.14 -15.39
C GLU A 125 4.78 1.34 -16.67
N THR A 126 6.07 1.27 -17.03
CA THR A 126 6.53 0.49 -18.20
C THR A 126 6.17 -0.98 -18.09
N GLU A 127 6.43 -1.61 -16.94
CA GLU A 127 6.12 -3.03 -16.71
C GLU A 127 4.61 -3.28 -16.68
N LEU A 128 3.82 -2.36 -16.11
CA LEU A 128 2.36 -2.49 -16.04
C LEU A 128 1.71 -2.39 -17.43
N GLY A 129 2.21 -1.49 -18.29
CA GLY A 129 1.74 -1.37 -19.67
C GLY A 129 1.92 -2.68 -20.46
N ARG A 130 3.07 -3.34 -20.29
CA ARG A 130 3.39 -4.64 -20.91
C ARG A 130 2.60 -5.80 -20.30
N ALA A 131 2.23 -5.71 -19.03
CA ALA A 131 1.46 -6.76 -18.34
C ALA A 131 0.01 -6.90 -18.84
N SER A 132 -0.50 -5.96 -19.65
CA SER A 132 -1.81 -6.08 -20.30
C SER A 132 -1.88 -7.25 -21.30
N GLU A 133 -0.73 -7.72 -21.78
CA GLU A 133 -0.61 -8.80 -22.76
C GLU A 133 -0.50 -10.20 -22.12
N GLN A 134 -0.48 -10.29 -20.77
CA GLN A 134 -0.24 -11.53 -20.03
C GLN A 134 -1.52 -12.10 -19.38
N VAL A 135 -1.64 -13.44 -19.39
CA VAL A 135 -2.65 -14.14 -18.58
C VAL A 135 -2.32 -13.94 -17.09
N PRO A 136 -3.28 -13.53 -16.25
CA PRO A 136 -3.05 -13.33 -14.82
C PRO A 136 -2.49 -14.58 -14.14
N SER A 137 -1.43 -14.42 -13.35
CA SER A 137 -0.84 -15.54 -12.61
C SER A 137 -1.72 -15.97 -11.43
N TYR A 138 -1.50 -17.18 -10.90
CA TYR A 138 -2.17 -17.67 -9.68
C TYR A 138 -1.92 -16.78 -8.46
N TYR A 139 -0.82 -16.03 -8.47
CA TYR A 139 -0.47 -15.08 -7.43
C TYR A 139 -0.93 -13.65 -7.75
N SER A 140 -1.89 -13.50 -8.67
CA SER A 140 -2.31 -12.20 -9.20
C SER A 140 -2.59 -11.22 -8.08
N ILE A 141 -1.72 -10.23 -8.02
CA ILE A 141 -1.95 -9.06 -7.20
C ILE A 141 -2.95 -8.23 -7.98
N ASN A 142 -4.05 -7.81 -7.34
CA ASN A 142 -4.98 -6.84 -7.92
C ASN A 142 -4.29 -5.47 -8.04
N TYR A 143 -3.38 -5.39 -8.99
CA TYR A 143 -2.53 -4.25 -9.31
C TYR A 143 -2.76 -3.91 -10.77
N TYR A 144 -3.43 -2.79 -10.99
CA TYR A 144 -3.84 -2.28 -12.30
C TYR A 144 -3.71 -0.75 -12.28
N ASP A 145 -4.03 -0.11 -13.39
CA ASP A 145 -3.80 1.33 -13.60
C ASP A 145 -4.30 2.23 -12.44
N GLY A 146 -5.53 2.03 -11.96
CA GLY A 146 -6.07 2.83 -10.86
C GLY A 146 -5.30 2.67 -9.54
N ILE A 147 -4.82 1.46 -9.22
CA ILE A 147 -3.99 1.20 -8.04
C ILE A 147 -2.59 1.81 -8.23
N HIS A 148 -1.99 1.65 -9.42
CA HIS A 148 -0.69 2.25 -9.72
C HIS A 148 -0.72 3.76 -9.58
N THR A 149 -1.72 4.41 -10.17
CA THR A 149 -1.95 5.86 -10.10
C THR A 149 -2.05 6.35 -8.65
N SER A 150 -2.71 5.59 -7.77
CA SER A 150 -2.77 5.92 -6.34
C SER A 150 -1.39 5.91 -5.66
N PHE A 151 -0.50 4.99 -6.09
CA PHE A 151 0.83 4.87 -5.53
C PHE A 151 1.72 6.01 -5.99
N CYS A 152 1.56 6.47 -7.24
CA CYS A 152 2.19 7.70 -7.72
C CYS A 152 1.80 8.89 -6.83
N GLY A 153 0.50 9.08 -6.60
CA GLY A 153 -0.01 10.14 -5.72
C GLY A 153 0.55 10.07 -4.29
N GLU A 154 0.58 8.87 -3.68
CA GLU A 154 1.18 8.69 -2.35
C GLU A 154 2.69 9.02 -2.33
N CYS A 155 3.43 8.65 -3.39
CA CYS A 155 4.85 8.96 -3.49
C CYS A 155 5.09 10.48 -3.58
N HIS A 156 4.37 11.18 -4.45
CA HIS A 156 4.46 12.65 -4.54
C HIS A 156 4.07 13.34 -3.23
N LEU A 157 3.04 12.82 -2.53
CA LEU A 157 2.63 13.35 -1.22
C LEU A 157 3.75 13.25 -0.18
N ARG A 158 4.47 12.13 -0.15
CA ARG A 158 5.62 11.92 0.75
C ARG A 158 6.80 12.81 0.37
N LEU A 159 6.98 13.07 -0.92
CA LEU A 159 8.02 13.94 -1.47
C LEU A 159 7.68 15.43 -1.43
N ARG A 160 6.58 15.82 -0.75
CA ARG A 160 6.11 17.21 -0.58
C ARG A 160 5.85 17.92 -1.90
N ASP A 161 5.37 17.19 -2.89
CA ASP A 161 4.92 17.68 -4.19
C ASP A 161 3.39 17.62 -4.23
N ALA A 162 2.75 18.57 -3.56
CA ALA A 162 1.33 18.57 -3.27
C ALA A 162 0.46 18.64 -4.54
N GLU A 163 0.88 19.43 -5.53
CA GLU A 163 0.18 19.58 -6.80
C GLU A 163 0.07 18.24 -7.55
N ARG A 164 1.21 17.56 -7.76
CA ARG A 164 1.19 16.24 -8.41
C ARG A 164 0.51 15.18 -7.56
N ALA A 165 0.66 15.24 -6.23
CA ALA A 165 -0.03 14.32 -5.33
C ALA A 165 -1.55 14.41 -5.49
N ALA A 166 -2.08 15.63 -5.60
CA ALA A 166 -3.51 15.86 -5.81
C ALA A 166 -3.97 15.37 -7.19
N ASP A 167 -3.25 15.71 -8.28
CA ASP A 167 -3.59 15.25 -9.65
C ASP A 167 -3.69 13.71 -9.72
N TYR A 168 -2.65 13.02 -9.26
CA TYR A 168 -2.63 11.56 -9.28
C TYR A 168 -3.73 10.96 -8.40
N ALA A 169 -3.97 11.51 -7.20
CA ALA A 169 -5.01 10.98 -6.32
C ALA A 169 -6.42 11.18 -6.92
N GLN A 170 -6.70 12.33 -7.55
CA GLN A 170 -7.96 12.58 -8.25
C GLN A 170 -8.16 11.61 -9.43
N ARG A 171 -7.14 11.46 -10.29
CA ARG A 171 -7.18 10.52 -11.42
C ARG A 171 -7.39 9.08 -10.97
N SER A 172 -6.73 8.69 -9.89
CA SER A 172 -6.90 7.37 -9.29
C SER A 172 -8.33 7.15 -8.79
N LEU A 173 -8.93 8.13 -8.11
CA LEU A 173 -10.31 8.00 -7.62
C LEU A 173 -11.35 7.84 -8.74
N VAL A 174 -11.05 8.30 -9.96
CA VAL A 174 -11.90 8.07 -11.15
C VAL A 174 -11.83 6.63 -11.64
N THR A 175 -10.65 5.98 -11.55
CA THR A 175 -10.40 4.65 -12.14
C THR A 175 -10.37 3.51 -11.11
N LEU A 176 -10.38 3.82 -9.82
CA LEU A 176 -10.47 2.83 -8.75
C LEU A 176 -11.83 2.13 -8.75
N ASP A 177 -11.80 0.82 -8.51
CA ASP A 177 -13.01 0.05 -8.29
C ASP A 177 -13.58 0.46 -6.93
N ARG A 178 -14.83 0.96 -6.92
CA ARG A 178 -15.50 1.46 -5.72
C ARG A 178 -15.77 0.36 -4.68
N SER A 179 -15.74 -0.91 -5.07
CA SER A 179 -15.82 -2.04 -4.14
C SER A 179 -14.56 -2.15 -3.26
N TYR A 180 -13.43 -1.57 -3.67
CA TYR A 180 -12.23 -1.47 -2.85
C TYR A 180 -12.30 -0.27 -1.89
N THR A 181 -13.33 -0.25 -1.05
CA THR A 181 -13.70 0.85 -0.14
C THR A 181 -12.53 1.38 0.67
N ARG A 182 -11.72 0.49 1.27
CA ARG A 182 -10.51 0.90 2.01
C ARG A 182 -9.49 1.63 1.13
N HIS A 183 -9.29 1.17 -0.10
CA HIS A 183 -8.33 1.76 -1.01
C HIS A 183 -8.80 3.13 -1.50
N VAL A 184 -10.09 3.26 -1.79
CA VAL A 184 -10.75 4.54 -2.06
C VAL A 184 -10.55 5.48 -0.88
N ALA A 185 -10.89 5.07 0.35
CA ALA A 185 -10.74 5.90 1.54
C ALA A 185 -9.29 6.35 1.78
N LEU A 186 -8.31 5.45 1.66
CA LEU A 186 -6.89 5.80 1.79
C LEU A 186 -6.43 6.80 0.71
N THR A 187 -6.94 6.66 -0.52
CA THR A 187 -6.62 7.59 -1.62
C THR A 187 -7.26 8.96 -1.36
N THR A 188 -8.50 9.00 -0.86
CA THR A 188 -9.19 10.23 -0.44
C THR A 188 -8.44 10.93 0.70
N VAL A 189 -7.92 10.19 1.69
CA VAL A 189 -7.07 10.76 2.75
C VAL A 189 -5.78 11.34 2.15
N ASN A 190 -5.13 10.64 1.22
CA ASN A 190 -3.92 11.17 0.58
C ASN A 190 -4.20 12.45 -0.23
N LEU A 191 -5.35 12.54 -0.91
CA LEU A 191 -5.79 13.76 -1.59
C LEU A 191 -6.02 14.90 -0.60
N ALA A 192 -6.72 14.64 0.50
CA ALA A 192 -6.94 15.63 1.54
C ALA A 192 -5.63 16.16 2.14
N ARG A 193 -4.66 15.26 2.35
CA ARG A 193 -3.32 15.61 2.84
C ARG A 193 -2.52 16.41 1.82
N ALA A 194 -2.73 16.19 0.52
CA ALA A 194 -2.14 17.01 -0.52
C ALA A 194 -2.70 18.44 -0.47
N TYR A 195 -4.01 18.60 -0.34
CA TYR A 195 -4.65 19.91 -0.14
C TYR A 195 -4.18 20.61 1.14
N ALA A 196 -4.03 19.88 2.24
CA ALA A 196 -3.46 20.43 3.46
C ALA A 196 -2.01 20.93 3.30
N GLN A 197 -1.21 20.31 2.42
CA GLN A 197 0.15 20.78 2.11
C GLN A 197 0.18 22.07 1.27
N SER A 198 -0.94 22.40 0.62
CA SER A 198 -1.12 23.61 -0.18
C SER A 198 -2.01 24.66 0.51
N ASP A 199 -2.24 24.52 1.82
CA ASP A 199 -3.10 25.39 2.64
C ASP A 199 -4.58 25.47 2.18
N GLU A 200 -5.04 24.50 1.39
CA GLU A 200 -6.45 24.35 0.95
C GLU A 200 -7.28 23.64 2.03
N VAL A 201 -7.41 24.30 3.19
CA VAL A 201 -7.92 23.72 4.45
C VAL A 201 -9.35 23.21 4.34
N ASP A 202 -10.24 23.96 3.68
CA ASP A 202 -11.65 23.61 3.60
C ASP A 202 -11.86 22.32 2.81
N GLU A 203 -11.17 22.18 1.69
CA GLU A 203 -11.25 20.99 0.85
C GLU A 203 -10.57 19.78 1.52
N ALA A 204 -9.43 19.99 2.18
CA ALA A 204 -8.78 18.96 2.98
C ALA A 204 -9.71 18.43 4.08
N ALA A 205 -10.36 19.32 4.83
CA ALA A 205 -11.27 18.92 5.91
C ALA A 205 -12.51 18.20 5.37
N ARG A 206 -13.10 18.68 4.27
CA ARG A 206 -14.24 18.04 3.61
C ARG A 206 -13.91 16.59 3.23
N LEU A 207 -12.79 16.38 2.54
CA LEU A 207 -12.33 15.07 2.07
C LEU A 207 -11.95 14.13 3.21
N LEU A 208 -11.37 14.62 4.31
CA LEU A 208 -11.10 13.78 5.49
C LEU A 208 -12.39 13.25 6.11
N GLY A 209 -13.44 14.07 6.19
CA GLY A 209 -14.73 13.61 6.67
C GLY A 209 -15.39 12.61 5.72
N ASP A 210 -15.31 12.83 4.39
CA ASP A 210 -15.82 11.86 3.41
C ASP A 210 -15.08 10.53 3.51
N ALA A 211 -13.76 10.57 3.69
CA ALA A 211 -12.96 9.37 3.89
C ALA A 211 -13.33 8.62 5.17
N ALA A 212 -13.68 9.35 6.25
CA ALA A 212 -14.14 8.75 7.50
C ALA A 212 -15.52 8.08 7.35
N GLU A 213 -16.43 8.67 6.59
CA GLU A 213 -17.73 8.06 6.29
C GLU A 213 -17.57 6.78 5.44
N ILE A 214 -16.70 6.80 4.43
CA ILE A 214 -16.35 5.58 3.67
C ILE A 214 -15.71 4.53 4.60
N ALA A 215 -14.96 4.97 5.61
CA ALA A 215 -14.32 4.12 6.60
C ALA A 215 -15.28 3.56 7.65
N ALA A 216 -16.47 4.13 7.87
CA ALA A 216 -17.36 3.80 8.99
C ALA A 216 -17.86 2.34 8.99
N GLY A 217 -17.71 1.62 7.88
CA GLY A 217 -17.97 0.17 7.77
C GLY A 217 -16.71 -0.71 7.76
N ASN A 218 -15.52 -0.16 8.04
CA ASN A 218 -14.23 -0.84 7.90
C ASN A 218 -13.44 -0.84 9.21
N SER A 219 -13.00 -2.01 9.67
CA SER A 219 -12.24 -2.19 10.91
C SER A 219 -10.72 -1.98 10.77
N SER A 220 -10.24 -1.44 9.64
CA SER A 220 -8.80 -1.28 9.41
C SER A 220 -8.20 -0.16 10.28
N ALA A 221 -7.35 -0.56 11.22
CA ALA A 221 -6.56 0.34 12.05
C ALA A 221 -5.62 1.25 11.22
N ARG A 222 -5.25 0.80 10.01
CA ARG A 222 -4.47 1.62 9.08
C ARG A 222 -5.23 2.85 8.61
N LEU A 223 -6.53 2.70 8.34
CA LEU A 223 -7.36 3.80 7.86
C LEU A 223 -7.58 4.82 8.97
N VAL A 224 -7.85 4.36 10.19
CA VAL A 224 -7.91 5.22 11.39
C VAL A 224 -6.60 5.99 11.59
N THR A 225 -5.45 5.32 11.47
CA THR A 225 -4.14 5.97 11.57
C THR A 225 -3.91 6.98 10.45
N ALA A 226 -4.35 6.69 9.23
CA ALA A 226 -4.24 7.62 8.10
C ALA A 226 -5.11 8.88 8.31
N LEU A 227 -6.36 8.70 8.78
CA LEU A 227 -7.27 9.79 9.11
C LEU A 227 -6.71 10.67 10.23
N ARG A 228 -6.17 10.07 11.29
CA ARG A 228 -5.49 10.80 12.38
C ARG A 228 -4.28 11.59 11.88
N ARG A 229 -3.47 11.03 10.97
CA ARG A 229 -2.37 11.75 10.33
C ARG A 229 -2.87 12.92 9.49
N GLY A 230 -3.92 12.72 8.69
CA GLY A 230 -4.52 13.81 7.90
C GLY A 230 -5.09 14.92 8.78
N ARG A 231 -5.76 14.57 9.88
CA ARG A 231 -6.22 15.55 10.87
C ARG A 231 -5.07 16.31 11.54
N ALA A 232 -3.97 15.61 11.83
CA ALA A 232 -2.77 16.22 12.39
C ALA A 232 -2.09 17.20 11.40
N ASP A 233 -2.14 16.93 10.10
CA ASP A 233 -1.65 17.86 9.06
C ASP A 233 -2.44 19.19 9.08
N LEU A 234 -3.69 19.19 9.55
CA LEU A 234 -4.54 20.38 9.74
C LEU A 234 -4.39 21.08 11.11
N ARG A 235 -3.42 20.66 11.95
CA ARG A 235 -3.18 21.27 13.27
C ARG A 235 -3.00 22.81 13.23
N PRO A 236 -2.33 23.42 12.24
CA PRO A 236 -2.20 24.88 12.18
C PRO A 236 -3.53 25.64 12.12
N TRP A 237 -4.61 24.98 11.68
CA TRP A 237 -5.95 25.57 11.52
C TRP A 237 -6.99 24.97 12.49
N ALA A 238 -6.54 24.40 13.61
CA ALA A 238 -7.42 23.73 14.58
C ALA A 238 -8.57 24.62 15.09
N ASP A 239 -8.36 25.94 15.17
CA ASP A 239 -9.35 26.90 15.65
C ASP A 239 -10.31 27.40 14.56
N THR A 240 -10.24 26.87 13.34
CA THR A 240 -11.21 27.18 12.28
C THR A 240 -12.53 26.42 12.48
N ALA A 241 -13.63 26.99 12.01
CA ALA A 241 -14.93 26.31 12.06
C ALA A 241 -14.91 24.99 11.27
N THR A 242 -14.31 25.00 10.08
CA THR A 242 -14.18 23.84 9.20
C THR A 242 -13.47 22.66 9.89
N VAL A 243 -12.37 22.92 10.60
CA VAL A 243 -11.62 21.85 11.27
C VAL A 243 -12.35 21.33 12.52
N ARG A 244 -13.09 22.17 13.24
CA ARG A 244 -13.98 21.70 14.32
C ARG A 244 -15.12 20.83 13.80
N THR A 245 -15.75 21.20 12.69
CA THR A 245 -16.78 20.36 12.05
C THR A 245 -16.21 19.03 11.57
N LEU A 246 -14.97 19.02 11.07
CA LEU A 246 -14.26 17.77 10.79
C LEU A 246 -14.09 16.93 12.05
N ASP A 247 -13.67 17.51 13.18
CA ASP A 247 -13.51 16.77 14.44
C ASP A 247 -14.81 16.09 14.87
N ASP A 248 -15.95 16.78 14.76
CA ASP A 248 -17.26 16.20 15.04
C ASP A 248 -17.60 15.02 14.09
N ARG A 249 -17.27 15.15 12.79
CA ARG A 249 -17.45 14.06 11.81
C ARG A 249 -16.54 12.86 12.09
N LEU A 250 -15.29 13.10 12.49
CA LEU A 250 -14.35 12.03 12.82
C LEU A 250 -14.78 11.27 14.09
N ALA A 251 -15.27 12.00 15.09
CA ALA A 251 -15.81 11.41 16.33
C ALA A 251 -17.06 10.57 16.04
N SER A 252 -18.00 11.05 15.22
CA SER A 252 -19.21 10.28 14.87
C SER A 252 -18.90 8.99 14.08
N CYS A 253 -17.77 8.96 13.37
CA CYS A 253 -17.28 7.77 12.66
C CYS A 253 -16.38 6.86 13.53
N GLY A 254 -16.15 7.17 14.81
CA GLY A 254 -15.33 6.37 15.72
C GLY A 254 -13.82 6.42 15.43
N VAL A 255 -13.34 7.46 14.76
CA VAL A 255 -11.91 7.65 14.44
C VAL A 255 -11.14 8.26 15.61
N VAL A 256 -11.81 9.09 16.41
CA VAL A 256 -11.30 9.80 17.58
C VAL A 256 -12.10 9.39 18.80
#